data_AF-A0A7K2X361-F1
#
_entry.id   AF-A0A7K2X361-F1
#
_cell.length_a   1.000
_cell.length_b   1.000
_cell.length_c   1.000
_cell.angle_alpha   90.00
_cell.angle_beta   90.00
_cell.angle_gamma   90.00
#
_symmetry.space_group_name_H-M   'P 1'
#
loop_
_entity.id
_entity.type
_entity.pdbx_description
1 polymer ?
#
loop_
_entity_poly.entity_id
_entity_poly.type
_entity_poly.pdbx_seq_one_letter_code
_entity_poly.pdbx_strand_id
1 'polypeptide(L)' 'TGLSSGSVSNVVAELVAEGLVEEAGSVDSAGGRPRTLVRITPGSGFMIGVDIGETRIRIELFDLALTELART' A
#
# COMPACT_ATOMS: atom_id res chain seq x y z
N THR A 1 4.89 -12.20 10.62
CA THR A 1 4.56 -12.95 9.40
C THR A 1 5.02 -14.40 9.44
N GLY A 2 6.03 -14.78 10.25
CA GLY A 2 6.53 -16.16 10.29
C GLY A 2 7.36 -16.57 9.07
N LEU A 3 7.61 -15.64 8.15
CA LEU A 3 8.40 -15.84 6.94
C LEU A 3 9.88 -15.55 7.22
N SER A 4 10.77 -16.24 6.49
CA SER A 4 12.19 -15.90 6.48
C SER A 4 12.44 -14.53 5.83
N SER A 5 13.57 -13.88 6.13
CA SER A 5 13.96 -12.62 5.49
C SER A 5 14.10 -12.75 3.97
N GLY A 6 14.62 -13.88 3.49
CA GLY A 6 14.71 -14.18 2.06
C GLY A 6 13.33 -14.31 1.41
N SER A 7 12.39 -15.01 2.06
CA SER A 7 11.01 -15.14 1.58
C SER A 7 10.30 -13.78 1.50
N VAL A 8 10.46 -12.93 2.52
CA VAL A 8 9.91 -11.56 2.48
C VAL A 8 10.55 -10.76 1.35
N SER A 9 11.86 -10.86 1.16
CA SER A 9 12.57 -10.13 0.10
C SER A 9 12.09 -10.53 -1.29
N ASN A 10 11.83 -11.82 -1.53
CA ASN A 10 11.31 -12.30 -2.81
C ASN A 10 9.91 -11.75 -3.08
N VAL A 11 8.99 -11.84 -2.12
CA VAL A 11 7.63 -11.31 -2.28
C VAL A 11 7.65 -9.80 -2.50
N VAL A 12 8.48 -9.06 -1.76
CA VAL A 12 8.61 -7.61 -1.96
C VAL A 12 9.16 -7.30 -3.36
N ALA A 13 10.16 -8.03 -3.83
CA ALA A 13 10.71 -7.83 -5.17
C ALA A 13 9.67 -8.06 -6.28
N GLU A 14 8.81 -9.08 -6.13
CA GLU A 14 7.69 -9.34 -7.04
C GLU A 14 6.68 -8.18 -7.02
N LEU A 15 6.26 -7.72 -5.84
CA LEU A 15 5.34 -6.59 -5.71
C LEU A 15 5.91 -5.28 -6.25
N VAL A 16 7.21 -5.03 -6.11
CA VAL A 16 7.90 -3.88 -6.72
C VAL A 16 7.90 -4.01 -8.23
N ALA A 17 8.19 -5.21 -8.77
CA ALA A 17 8.17 -5.46 -10.21
C ALA A 17 6.77 -5.26 -10.82
N GLU A 18 5.72 -5.57 -10.06
CA GLU A 18 4.33 -5.30 -10.43
C GLU A 18 3.91 -3.82 -10.20
N GLY A 19 4.75 -3.01 -9.56
CA GLY A 19 4.47 -1.60 -9.28
C GLY A 19 3.48 -1.36 -8.13
N LEU A 20 3.12 -2.40 -7.36
CA LEU A 20 2.18 -2.33 -6.25
C LEU A 20 2.79 -1.69 -4.99
N VAL A 21 4.10 -1.80 -4.83
CA VAL A 21 4.86 -1.18 -3.74
C VAL A 21 6.10 -0.47 -4.25
N GLU A 22 6.54 0.53 -3.49
CA GLU A 22 7.74 1.32 -3.78
C GLU A 22 8.56 1.57 -2.49
N GLU A 23 9.84 1.91 -2.65
CA GLU A 23 10.69 2.27 -1.51
C GLU A 23 10.24 3.61 -0.91
N ALA A 24 10.07 3.63 0.42
CA ALA A 24 9.61 4.76 1.20
C ALA A 24 10.73 5.42 2.02
N GLY A 25 11.99 5.18 1.64
CA GLY A 25 13.20 5.65 2.33
C GLY A 25 13.85 4.59 3.21
N SER A 26 14.87 5.00 3.97
CA SER A 26 15.63 4.11 4.85
C SER A 26 15.61 4.61 6.29
N VAL A 27 15.43 3.69 7.24
CA VAL A 27 15.56 4.00 8.67
C VAL A 27 16.96 3.60 9.12
N ASP A 28 17.68 4.58 9.68
CA ASP A 28 18.97 4.36 10.30
C ASP A 28 18.86 3.33 11.43
N SER A 29 19.86 2.48 11.51
CA SER A 29 19.98 1.47 12.55
C SER A 29 21.09 1.88 13.51
N ALA A 30 20.84 1.80 14.82
CA ALA A 30 21.86 1.96 15.84
C ALA A 30 22.79 0.72 15.90
N GLY A 31 23.52 0.45 14.81
CA GLY A 31 24.54 -0.60 14.72
C GLY A 31 24.24 -1.78 13.78
N GLY A 32 23.13 -1.78 13.03
CA GLY A 32 22.77 -2.83 12.07
C GLY A 32 22.72 -2.35 10.61
N ARG A 33 22.39 -3.27 9.68
CA ARG A 33 22.17 -2.91 8.27
C ARG A 33 20.96 -1.97 8.17
N PRO A 34 21.04 -0.84 7.45
CA PRO A 34 19.92 0.06 7.25
C PRO A 34 18.69 -0.68 6.75
N ARG A 35 17.51 -0.29 7.23
CA ARG A 35 16.24 -0.92 6.83
C ARG A 35 15.57 -0.04 5.80
N THR A 36 15.41 -0.56 4.58
CA THR A 36 14.56 0.07 3.57
C THR A 36 13.10 -0.10 4.00
N LEU A 37 12.35 1.00 4.03
CA LEU A 37 10.91 0.99 4.17
C LEU A 37 10.28 0.80 2.80
N VAL A 38 9.17 0.09 2.76
CA VAL A 38 8.34 -0.04 1.56
C VAL A 38 6.94 0.47 1.87
N ARG A 39 6.27 1.05 0.87
CA ARG A 39 4.89 1.51 0.95
C ARG A 39 4.10 1.07 -0.27
N ILE A 40 2.78 1.07 -0.18
CA ILE A 40 1.91 0.90 -1.34
C ILE A 40 2.12 2.07 -2.30
N THR A 41 2.22 1.79 -3.59
CA THR A 41 2.18 2.81 -4.64
C THR A 41 0.72 3.28 -4.76
N PRO A 42 0.35 4.51 -4.38
CA PRO A 42 -1.07 4.88 -4.25
C PRO A 42 -1.84 4.70 -5.56
N GLY A 43 -1.25 5.13 -6.68
CA GLY A 43 -1.85 5.03 -8.02
C GLY A 43 -1.73 3.65 -8.69
N SER A 44 -1.29 2.60 -7.99
CA SER A 44 -1.20 1.24 -8.55
C SER A 44 -2.55 0.55 -8.73
N GLY A 45 -3.62 1.16 -8.21
CA GLY A 45 -5.00 0.74 -8.40
C GLY A 45 -5.96 1.72 -7.76
N PHE A 46 -7.24 1.45 -7.92
CA PHE A 46 -8.31 2.26 -7.33
C PHE A 46 -9.37 1.36 -6.72
N MET A 47 -10.04 1.87 -5.68
CA MET A 47 -11.14 1.23 -5.00
C MET A 47 -12.37 2.15 -5.04
N ILE A 48 -13.55 1.56 -5.24
CA ILE A 48 -14.82 2.26 -5.01
C ILE A 48 -15.43 1.74 -3.72
N GLY A 49 -15.66 2.64 -2.76
CA GLY A 49 -16.48 2.38 -1.59
C GLY A 49 -17.93 2.75 -1.89
N VAL A 50 -18.87 1.86 -1.54
CA VAL A 50 -20.30 2.14 -1.62
C VAL A 50 -20.92 1.92 -0.25
N ASP A 51 -21.53 2.97 0.30
CA ASP A 51 -22.28 2.91 1.55
C ASP A 51 -23.77 3.12 1.26
N ILE A 52 -24.59 2.13 1.61
CA ILE A 52 -26.03 2.11 1.33
C ILE A 52 -26.76 2.30 2.66
N GLY A 53 -27.29 3.50 2.87
CA GLY A 53 -28.19 3.81 3.97
C GLY A 53 -29.66 3.72 3.56
N GLU A 54 -30.56 3.90 4.53
CA GLU A 54 -32.01 3.88 4.31
C GLU A 54 -32.48 4.97 3.33
N THR A 55 -31.85 6.16 3.39
CA THR A 55 -32.29 7.35 2.63
C THR A 55 -31.28 7.85 1.60
N ARG A 56 -30.06 7.33 1.61
CA ARG A 56 -28.98 7.79 0.72
C ARG A 56 -27.99 6.69 0.40
N ILE A 57 -27.39 6.81 -0.78
CA ILE A 57 -26.22 6.03 -1.20
C ILE A 57 -25.05 7.00 -1.29
N ARG A 58 -23.91 6.63 -0.73
CA ARG A 58 -22.64 7.35 -0.90
C ARG A 58 -21.68 6.51 -1.72
N ILE A 59 -21.03 7.13 -2.68
CA ILE A 59 -20.03 6.49 -3.53
C ILE A 59 -18.73 7.28 -3.43
N GLU A 60 -17.64 6.62 -3.08
CA GLU A 60 -16.35 7.23 -2.82
C GLU A 60 -15.27 6.50 -3.62
N LEU A 61 -14.41 7.25 -4.34
CA LEU A 61 -13.25 6.73 -5.06
C LEU A 61 -12.00 6.93 -4.21
N PHE A 62 -11.23 5.86 -4.04
CA PHE A 62 -9.98 5.85 -3.29
C PHE A 62 -8.82 5.35 -4.16
N ASP A 63 -7.62 5.84 -3.87
CA ASP A 63 -6.39 5.18 -4.27
C ASP A 63 -6.10 3.96 -3.35
N LEU A 64 -5.07 3.14 -3.64
CA LEU A 64 -4.74 2.00 -2.79
C LEU A 64 -4.04 2.37 -1.47
N ALA A 65 -3.70 3.65 -1.27
CA ALA A 65 -3.29 4.18 0.03
C ALA A 65 -4.51 4.66 0.86
N LEU A 66 -5.73 4.41 0.38
CA LEU A 66 -7.00 4.83 0.97
C LEU A 66 -7.18 6.35 1.07
N THR A 67 -6.51 7.10 0.19
CA THR A 67 -6.78 8.53 0.02
C THR A 67 -8.08 8.70 -0.77
N GLU A 68 -9.05 9.47 -0.25
CA GLU A 68 -10.25 9.87 -1.00
C GLU A 68 -9.83 10.75 -2.20
N LEU A 69 -10.21 10.35 -3.40
CA LEU A 69 -9.97 11.10 -4.64
C LEU A 69 -11.23 11.83 -5.11
N ALA A 70 -12.42 11.26 -4.86
CA ALA A 70 -13.71 11.85 -5.20
C ALA A 70 -14.85 11.20 -4.40
N ARG A 71 -15.98 11.91 -4.27
CA ARG A 71 -17.22 11.38 -3.67
C ARG A 71 -18.49 11.97 -4.26
N THR A 72 -19.59 11.22 -4.21
CA THR A 72 -20.96 11.67 -4.51
C THR A 72 -22.00 11.06 -3.57
#